data_AF-A0A376U798-F1
#
_entry.id   AF-A0A376U798-F1
#
_cell.length_a   1.000
_cell.length_b   1.000
_cell.length_c   1.000
_cell.angle_alpha   90.00
_cell.angle_beta   90.00
_cell.angle_gamma   90.00
#
_symmetry.space_group_name_H-M   'P 1'
#
loop_
_entity.id
_entity.type
_entity.pdbx_description
1 polymer ?
#
loop_
_entity_poly.entity_id
_entity_poly.type
_entity_poly.pdbx_seq_one_letter_code
_entity_poly.pdbx_strand_id
1 'polypeptide(L)'
;MLTPEAARVVFTSGVPLVMMGLDLTNQTVCTPDVIARMERAGGPAGELFSDIMNFTLKTQFENYGLAGGPVHDATCIGYLINPDGIKTQEMYVEVDVNSGPLLWAHRLRRAGRSWQARQYQSRHHY
;
A
#
# COMPACT_ATOMS: atom_id res chain seq x y z
N MET A 1 9.08 -11.80 -10.07
CA MET A 1 8.72 -10.99 -11.25
C MET A 1 7.34 -10.41 -11.00
N LEU A 2 7.23 -9.09 -10.86
CA LEU A 2 5.96 -8.38 -11.07
C LEU A 2 5.77 -8.27 -12.60
N THR A 3 4.54 -8.24 -13.13
CA THR A 3 4.21 -8.12 -14.59
C THR A 3 3.17 -7.01 -14.80
N PRO A 4 3.41 -5.96 -15.63
CA PRO A 4 2.47 -4.84 -15.72
C PRO A 4 1.26 -5.27 -16.56
N GLU A 5 1.40 -6.31 -17.38
CA GLU A 5 0.30 -6.90 -18.14
C GLU A 5 -0.74 -7.53 -17.19
N ALA A 6 -0.31 -8.22 -16.13
CA ALA A 6 -1.25 -8.79 -15.16
C ALA A 6 -2.01 -7.70 -14.40
N ALA A 7 -1.30 -6.64 -13.99
CA ALA A 7 -1.96 -5.48 -13.37
C ALA A 7 -2.96 -4.83 -14.35
N ARG A 8 -2.58 -4.63 -15.63
CA ARG A 8 -3.49 -4.09 -16.65
C ARG A 8 -4.76 -4.93 -16.76
N VAL A 9 -4.66 -6.26 -16.82
CA VAL A 9 -5.82 -7.17 -16.89
C VAL A 9 -6.76 -6.96 -15.69
N VAL A 10 -6.22 -6.90 -14.46
CA VAL A 10 -7.03 -6.67 -13.26
C VAL A 10 -7.72 -5.30 -13.30
N PHE A 11 -6.98 -4.23 -13.57
CA PHE A 11 -7.52 -2.87 -13.62
C PHE A 11 -8.52 -2.64 -14.76
N THR A 12 -8.51 -3.47 -15.82
CA THR A 12 -9.50 -3.43 -16.91
C THR A 12 -10.62 -4.47 -16.80
N SER A 13 -10.67 -5.26 -15.72
CA SER A 13 -11.61 -6.39 -15.59
C SER A 13 -13.08 -5.98 -15.37
N GLY A 14 -13.33 -4.73 -14.94
CA GLY A 14 -14.66 -4.23 -14.61
C GLY A 14 -15.20 -4.67 -13.25
N VAL A 15 -14.43 -5.44 -12.46
CA VAL A 15 -14.80 -5.76 -11.08
C VAL A 15 -14.63 -4.55 -10.16
N PRO A 16 -15.36 -4.47 -9.03
CA PRO A 16 -15.11 -3.44 -8.02
C PRO A 16 -13.69 -3.59 -7.44
N LEU A 17 -12.89 -2.53 -7.51
CA LEU A 17 -11.50 -2.55 -7.05
C LEU A 17 -11.22 -1.48 -5.98
N VAL A 18 -10.35 -1.84 -5.05
CA VAL A 18 -9.77 -0.94 -4.05
C VAL A 18 -8.26 -1.08 -4.12
N MET A 19 -7.56 0.05 -4.26
CA MET A 19 -6.10 0.09 -4.40
C MET A 19 -5.46 0.74 -3.17
N MET A 20 -4.68 -0.05 -2.44
CA MET A 20 -3.83 0.44 -1.34
C MET A 20 -2.44 0.84 -1.90
N GLY A 21 -2.38 2.01 -2.54
CA GLY A 21 -1.14 2.52 -3.13
C GLY A 21 -0.09 2.99 -2.10
N LEU A 22 1.13 3.26 -2.56
CA LEU A 22 2.23 3.73 -1.70
C LEU A 22 1.94 5.08 -1.02
N ASP A 23 1.11 5.94 -1.64
CA ASP A 23 0.64 7.18 -1.02
C ASP A 23 -0.07 6.94 0.32
N LEU A 24 -0.79 5.82 0.45
CA LEU A 24 -1.39 5.36 1.70
C LEU A 24 -0.38 4.59 2.54
N THR A 25 0.19 3.54 1.96
CA THR A 25 0.88 2.51 2.74
C THR A 25 2.21 2.98 3.32
N ASN A 26 2.84 4.01 2.75
CA ASN A 26 4.02 4.63 3.37
C ASN A 26 3.69 5.37 4.69
N GLN A 27 2.42 5.59 5.03
CA GLN A 27 2.03 6.13 6.34
C GLN A 27 2.03 5.08 7.45
N THR A 28 2.13 3.77 7.12
CA THR A 28 2.09 2.68 8.11
C THR A 28 3.49 2.20 8.50
N VAL A 29 4.44 3.15 8.61
CA VAL A 29 5.81 2.88 9.07
C VAL A 29 5.78 2.17 10.43
N CYS A 30 6.32 0.97 10.49
CA CYS A 30 6.47 0.24 11.75
C CYS A 30 7.72 0.72 12.47
N THR A 31 7.52 1.70 13.34
CA THR A 31 8.57 2.30 14.16
C THR A 31 8.95 1.39 15.34
N PRO A 32 10.12 1.59 15.97
CA PRO A 32 10.56 0.78 17.11
C PRO A 32 9.55 0.71 18.27
N ASP A 33 8.79 1.78 18.51
CA ASP A 33 7.74 1.78 19.55
C ASP A 33 6.52 0.92 19.18
N VAL A 34 6.19 0.80 17.88
CA VAL A 34 5.15 -0.13 17.39
C VAL A 34 5.63 -1.57 17.57
N ILE A 35 6.89 -1.87 17.26
CA ILE A 35 7.49 -3.19 17.47
C ILE A 35 7.44 -3.56 18.95
N ALA A 36 7.94 -2.69 19.82
CA ALA A 36 7.92 -2.90 21.27
C ALA A 36 6.50 -2.99 21.85
N ARG A 37 5.50 -2.36 21.22
CA ARG A 37 4.09 -2.54 21.58
C ARG A 37 3.61 -3.96 21.27
N MET A 38 3.96 -4.52 20.11
CA MET A 38 3.57 -5.88 19.74
C MET A 38 4.33 -6.94 20.56
N GLU A 39 5.60 -6.71 20.89
CA GLU A 39 6.37 -7.56 21.80
C GLU A 39 5.72 -7.63 23.18
N ARG A 40 5.30 -6.48 23.74
CA ARG A 40 4.63 -6.43 25.05
C ARG A 40 3.25 -7.09 25.05
N ALA A 41 2.56 -7.12 23.90
CA ALA A 41 1.32 -7.88 23.77
C ALA A 41 1.57 -9.39 23.89
N GLY A 42 2.78 -9.84 23.53
CA GLY A 42 3.28 -11.19 23.78
C GLY A 42 2.64 -12.27 22.92
N GLY A 43 3.03 -13.51 23.22
CA GLY A 43 2.56 -14.70 22.52
C GLY A 43 3.20 -14.89 21.13
N PRO A 44 2.88 -16.01 20.44
CA PRO A 44 3.61 -16.40 19.23
C PRO A 44 3.54 -15.38 18.10
N ALA A 45 2.43 -14.64 17.99
CA ALA A 45 2.26 -13.61 16.96
C ALA A 45 3.06 -12.33 17.26
N GLY A 46 3.15 -11.93 18.54
CA GLY A 46 3.93 -10.75 18.94
C GLY A 46 5.43 -10.97 18.77
N GLU A 47 5.92 -12.15 19.15
CA GLU A 47 7.32 -12.58 18.95
C GLU A 47 7.67 -12.60 17.46
N LEU A 48 6.87 -13.31 16.64
CA LEU A 48 7.09 -13.39 15.19
C LEU A 48 7.02 -12.01 14.52
N PHE A 49 6.07 -11.16 14.92
CA PHE A 49 5.98 -9.80 14.39
C PHE A 49 7.25 -9.01 14.65
N SER A 50 7.79 -9.11 15.86
CA SER A 50 9.03 -8.41 16.21
C SER A 50 10.21 -8.88 15.37
N ASP A 51 10.38 -10.19 15.24
CA ASP A 51 11.48 -10.77 14.45
C ASP A 51 11.44 -10.29 12.99
N ILE A 52 10.26 -10.31 12.37
CA ILE A 52 10.06 -9.85 10.99
C ILE A 52 10.34 -8.35 10.88
N MET A 53 9.73 -7.54 11.74
CA MET A 53 9.77 -6.09 11.57
C MET A 53 11.14 -5.50 11.91
N ASN A 54 11.88 -6.05 12.87
CA ASN A 54 13.26 -5.65 13.15
C ASN A 54 14.20 -5.88 11.97
N PHE A 55 14.00 -6.96 11.20
CA PHE A 55 14.75 -7.17 9.96
C PHE A 55 14.45 -6.10 8.91
N THR A 56 13.17 -5.80 8.68
CA THR A 56 12.76 -4.80 7.68
C THR A 56 13.12 -3.37 8.10
N LEU A 57 13.13 -3.05 9.39
CA LEU A 57 13.56 -1.75 9.93
C LEU A 57 14.97 -1.39 9.44
N LYS A 58 15.90 -2.35 9.51
CA LYS A 58 17.29 -2.14 9.06
C LYS A 58 17.35 -1.88 7.55
N THR A 59 16.75 -2.73 6.74
CA THR A 59 16.85 -2.65 5.27
C THR A 59 16.14 -1.42 4.71
N GLN A 60 15.03 -1.01 5.32
CA GLN A 60 14.26 0.16 4.89
C GLN A 60 14.95 1.47 5.26
N PHE A 61 15.66 1.50 6.39
CA PHE A 61 16.53 2.62 6.73
C PHE A 61 17.73 2.72 5.77
N GLU A 62 18.44 1.62 5.51
CA GLU A 62 19.62 1.61 4.65
C GLU A 62 19.32 1.98 3.19
N ASN A 63 18.20 1.50 2.64
CA ASN A 63 17.86 1.71 1.23
C ASN A 63 17.05 2.99 0.96
N TYR A 64 16.25 3.45 1.92
CA TYR A 64 15.26 4.52 1.69
C TYR A 64 15.25 5.60 2.78
N GLY A 65 16.08 5.49 3.83
CA GLY A 65 16.14 6.45 4.93
C GLY A 65 14.88 6.47 5.81
N LEU A 66 14.04 5.44 5.75
CA LEU A 66 12.81 5.36 6.51
C LEU A 66 13.08 4.98 7.97
N ALA A 67 12.30 5.54 8.90
CA ALA A 67 12.37 5.23 10.33
C ALA A 67 11.84 3.83 10.71
N GLY A 68 11.45 3.02 9.72
CA GLY A 68 10.81 1.72 9.85
C GLY A 68 10.31 1.19 8.51
N GLY A 69 10.04 -0.11 8.46
CA GLY A 69 9.38 -0.72 7.29
C GLY A 69 7.87 -0.50 7.34
N PRO A 70 7.24 0.04 6.28
CA PRO A 70 5.78 0.11 6.25
C PRO A 70 5.15 -1.28 6.12
N VAL A 71 4.03 -1.49 6.82
CA VAL A 71 3.26 -2.76 6.76
C VAL A 71 2.24 -2.72 5.62
N HIS A 72 2.71 -2.63 4.38
CA HIS A 72 1.87 -2.37 3.20
C HIS A 72 0.67 -3.32 3.09
N ASP A 73 0.91 -4.62 3.12
CA ASP A 73 -0.13 -5.63 2.87
C ASP A 73 -1.19 -5.69 3.98
N ALA A 74 -0.80 -5.37 5.22
CA ALA A 74 -1.72 -5.33 6.36
C ALA A 74 -2.82 -4.27 6.20
N THR A 75 -2.60 -3.25 5.36
CA THR A 75 -3.61 -2.21 5.09
C THR A 75 -4.81 -2.74 4.32
N CYS A 76 -4.63 -3.72 3.43
CA CYS A 76 -5.73 -4.40 2.75
C CYS A 76 -6.62 -5.15 3.75
N ILE A 77 -6.02 -5.83 4.73
CA ILE A 77 -6.75 -6.52 5.80
C ILE A 77 -7.48 -5.50 6.70
N GLY A 78 -6.79 -4.42 7.09
CA GLY A 78 -7.39 -3.33 7.85
C GLY A 78 -8.62 -2.73 7.16
N TYR A 79 -8.53 -2.50 5.84
CA TYR A 79 -9.66 -1.99 5.04
C TYR A 79 -10.85 -2.95 5.05
N LEU A 80 -10.61 -4.26 4.92
CA LEU A 80 -11.67 -5.27 4.94
C LEU A 80 -12.32 -5.42 6.32
N ILE A 81 -11.56 -5.22 7.40
CA ILE A 81 -12.09 -5.25 8.77
C ILE A 81 -12.93 -4.01 9.07
N ASN A 82 -12.41 -2.82 8.74
CA ASN A 82 -13.10 -1.56 8.97
C ASN A 82 -12.76 -0.53 7.87
N PRO A 83 -13.60 -0.39 6.84
CA PRO A 83 -13.33 0.53 5.73
C PRO A 83 -13.35 2.00 6.15
N ASP A 84 -14.06 2.37 7.23
CA ASP A 84 -14.12 3.76 7.72
C ASP A 84 -12.78 4.25 8.29
N GLY A 85 -11.88 3.32 8.65
CA GLY A 85 -10.52 3.64 9.09
C GLY A 85 -9.61 4.13 7.96
N ILE A 86 -10.00 3.97 6.69
CA ILE A 86 -9.20 4.33 5.51
C ILE A 86 -10.05 5.16 4.54
N LYS A 87 -9.69 6.43 4.40
CA LYS A 87 -10.36 7.30 3.42
C LYS A 87 -9.98 6.91 2.00
N THR A 88 -10.96 6.65 1.15
CA THR A 88 -10.72 6.40 -0.28
C THR A 88 -11.42 7.42 -1.18
N GLN A 89 -10.98 7.50 -2.43
CA GLN A 89 -11.48 8.35 -3.49
C GLN A 89 -11.60 7.51 -4.76
N GLU A 90 -12.71 7.66 -5.47
CA GLU A 90 -12.89 7.04 -6.77
C GLU A 90 -12.03 7.72 -7.84
N MET A 91 -11.22 6.91 -8.52
CA MET A 91 -10.27 7.33 -9.53
C MET A 91 -10.32 6.40 -10.74
N TYR A 92 -10.04 6.96 -11.91
CA TYR A 92 -9.66 6.18 -13.08
C TYR A 92 -8.17 5.84 -12.97
N VAL A 93 -7.84 4.56 -13.02
CA VAL A 93 -6.47 4.05 -12.93
C VAL A 93 -6.10 3.38 -14.24
N GLU A 94 -4.97 3.78 -14.80
CA GLU A 94 -4.38 3.15 -15.98
C GLU A 94 -2.96 2.65 -15.66
N VAL A 95 -2.66 1.41 -16.08
CA VAL A 95 -1.34 0.78 -15.90
C VAL A 95 -0.50 0.99 -17.16
N ASP A 96 0.65 1.64 -17.05
CA ASP A 96 1.57 1.77 -18.17
C ASP A 96 2.32 0.44 -18.43
N VAL A 97 2.10 -0.12 -19.62
CA VAL A 97 2.70 -1.37 -20.11
C VAL A 97 3.74 -1.11 -21.20
N ASN A 98 4.00 0.16 -21.54
CA ASN A 98 4.96 0.50 -22.58
C ASN A 98 6.39 0.33 -22.04
N SER A 99 7.23 -0.33 -22.83
CA SER A 99 8.67 -0.38 -22.57
C SER A 99 9.24 1.04 -22.55
N GLY A 100 9.68 1.49 -21.38
CA GLY A 100 10.16 2.85 -21.19
C GLY A 100 10.41 3.19 -19.71
N PRO A 101 10.84 4.43 -19.42
CA PRO A 101 11.19 4.86 -18.06
C PRO A 101 9.99 4.92 -17.11
N LEU A 102 8.77 4.83 -17.65
CA LEU A 102 7.51 4.84 -16.89
C LEU A 102 6.82 3.47 -16.90
N LEU A 103 7.47 2.41 -17.41
CA LEU A 103 6.97 1.05 -17.22
C LEU A 103 6.62 0.89 -15.73
N TRP A 104 5.45 0.31 -15.42
CA TRP A 104 4.88 0.16 -14.06
C TRP A 104 4.19 1.38 -13.45
N ALA A 105 4.28 2.56 -14.06
CA ALA A 105 3.62 3.75 -13.51
C ALA A 105 2.09 3.61 -13.60
N HIS A 106 1.40 4.07 -12.56
CA HIS A 106 -0.04 4.24 -12.57
C HIS A 106 -0.38 5.69 -12.91
N ARG A 107 -1.16 5.89 -13.97
CA ARG A 107 -1.70 7.21 -14.30
C ARG A 107 -3.08 7.35 -13.69
N LEU A 108 -3.25 8.40 -12.88
CA LEU A 108 -4.48 8.69 -12.17
C LEU A 108 -5.20 9.88 -12.80
N ARG A 109 -6.51 9.74 -13.01
CA ARG A 109 -7.39 10.86 -13.36
C ARG A 109 -8.67 10.79 -12.54
N ARG A 110 -9.21 11.94 -12.12
CA ARG A 110 -10.53 11.99 -11.49
C ARG A 110 -11.55 11.31 -12.41
N ALA A 111 -12.34 10.41 -11.86
CA ALA A 111 -13.24 9.58 -12.65
C ALA A 111 -14.36 10.42 -13.30
N GLY A 112 -14.57 10.19 -14.60
CA GLY A 112 -15.86 10.36 -15.26
C GLY A 112 -16.57 9.00 -15.32
N ARG A 113 -17.89 9.02 -15.50
CA ARG A 113 -18.93 8.01 -15.22
C ARG A 113 -18.77 6.51 -15.56
N SER A 114 -17.61 5.91 -15.84
CA SER A 114 -17.59 4.51 -16.30
C SER A 114 -16.50 3.56 -15.79
N TRP A 115 -15.53 3.98 -14.97
CA TRP A 115 -14.49 3.06 -14.48
C TRP A 115 -13.98 3.51 -13.10
N GLN A 116 -14.08 2.66 -12.07
CA GLN A 116 -13.88 3.04 -10.67
C GLN A 116 -12.92 2.08 -9.94
N ALA A 117 -11.74 2.57 -9.57
CA ALA A 117 -11.00 2.03 -8.44
C ALA A 117 -11.02 3.05 -7.30
N ARG A 118 -11.20 2.59 -6.06
CA ARG A 118 -11.11 3.44 -4.86
C ARG A 118 -9.66 3.45 -4.36
N GLN A 119 -9.01 4.61 -4.37
CA GLN A 119 -7.64 4.81 -3.86
C GLN A 119 -7.63 5.87 -2.75
N TYR A 120 -6.71 5.77 -1.79
CA TYR A 120 -6.52 6.80 -0.77
C TYR A 120 -6.11 8.16 -1.34
N GLN A 121 -6.61 9.23 -0.72
CA GLN A 121 -6.22 10.60 -0.99
C GLN A 121 -5.41 11.15 0.18
N SER A 122 -4.11 11.42 -0.02
CA SER A 122 -3.31 12.19 0.94
C SER A 122 -3.78 13.66 0.93
N ARG A 123 -3.68 14.37 2.05
CA ARG A 123 -4.11 15.78 2.17
C ARG A 123 -3.19 16.78 1.43
N HIS A 124 -2.29 16.32 0.57
CA HIS A 124 -1.41 17.21 -0.18
C HIS A 124 -2.02 17.52 -1.54
N HIS A 125 -2.55 18.73 -1.65
CA HIS A 125 -2.91 19.36 -2.91
C HIS A 125 -1.66 19.51 -3.78
N TYR A 126 -1.64 18.84 -4.93
CA TYR A 126 -0.89 19.27 -6.11
C TYR A 126 -1.89 19.73 -7.17
#